data_AF-A0A976EFM1-F1
#
_entry.id   AF-A0A976EFM1-F1
#
_cell.length_a   1.000
_cell.length_b   1.000
_cell.length_c   1.000
_cell.angle_alpha   90.00
_cell.angle_beta   90.00
_cell.angle_gamma   90.00
#
_symmetry.space_group_name_H-M   'P 1'
#
loop_
_entity.id
_entity.type
_entity.pdbx_description
1 polymer ?
#
loop_
_entity_poly.entity_id
_entity_poly.type
_entity_poly.pdbx_seq_one_letter_code
_entity_poly.pdbx_strand_id
1 'polypeptide(L)' 'MPTSFNFRQYHYRSINAANDAERTAINQELKDLYESLSETDKADFNAELQVFLATEYGRLRTDYEAIKSQQDLN' A
#
# COMPACT_ATOMS: atom_id res chain seq x y z
N MET A 1 21.00 3.82 8.54
CA MET A 1 20.25 4.40 7.42
C MET A 1 18.82 3.97 7.60
N PRO A 2 17.80 4.85 7.59
CA PRO A 2 16.43 4.37 7.56
C PRO A 2 16.20 3.73 6.19
N THR A 3 16.03 2.41 6.17
CA THR A 3 15.56 1.67 5.00
C THR A 3 14.09 1.98 4.82
N SER A 4 13.77 3.01 4.03
CA SER A 4 12.37 3.26 3.67
C SER A 4 11.84 2.07 2.89
N PHE A 5 10.72 1.51 3.36
CA PHE A 5 10.10 0.35 2.74
C PHE A 5 9.26 0.79 1.54
N ASN A 6 9.51 0.18 0.37
CA ASN A 6 8.88 0.59 -0.88
C ASN A 6 7.45 0.00 -1.05
N PHE A 7 6.53 0.36 -0.15
CA PHE A 7 5.13 -0.10 -0.19
C PHE A 7 4.41 0.26 -1.48
N ARG A 8 4.78 1.40 -2.10
CA ARG A 8 4.25 1.82 -3.40
C ARG A 8 4.48 0.77 -4.50
N GLN A 9 5.65 0.13 -4.52
CA GLN A 9 5.94 -0.92 -5.48
C GLN A 9 5.04 -2.15 -5.28
N TYR A 10 4.89 -2.63 -4.04
CA TYR A 10 4.00 -3.77 -3.73
C TYR A 10 2.55 -3.45 -4.06
N HIS A 11 2.09 -2.25 -3.72
CA HIS A 11 0.73 -1.79 -4.02
C HIS A 11 0.46 -1.71 -5.53
N TYR A 12 1.37 -1.09 -6.28
CA TYR A 12 1.23 -1.00 -7.74
C TYR A 12 1.22 -2.37 -8.41
N ARG A 13 2.11 -3.29 -8.01
CA ARG A 13 2.10 -4.67 -8.52
C ARG A 13 0.79 -5.38 -8.19
N SER A 14 0.29 -5.23 -6.97
CA SER A 14 -0.96 -5.88 -6.53
C SER A 14 -2.19 -5.36 -7.29
N ILE A 15 -2.26 -4.05 -7.58
CA ILE A 15 -3.34 -3.48 -8.40
C ILE A 15 -3.32 -4.02 -9.83
N ASN A 16 -2.12 -4.20 -10.41
CA ASN A 16 -1.94 -4.66 -11.80
C ASN A 16 -1.87 -6.19 -11.95
N ALA A 17 -1.97 -6.94 -10.85
CA ALA A 17 -1.92 -8.39 -10.88
C ALA A 17 -3.06 -8.97 -11.73
N ALA A 18 -2.72 -9.90 -12.62
CA ALA A 18 -3.65 -10.49 -13.58
C ALA A 18 -4.66 -11.45 -12.93
N ASN A 19 -4.34 -11.96 -11.75
CA ASN A 19 -5.18 -12.91 -11.01
C ASN A 19 -4.87 -12.90 -9.50
N ASP A 20 -5.70 -13.60 -8.74
CA ASP A 20 -5.55 -13.68 -7.28
C ASP A 20 -4.27 -14.40 -6.85
N ALA A 21 -3.77 -15.37 -7.61
CA ALA A 21 -2.53 -16.07 -7.27
C ALA A 21 -1.31 -15.13 -7.30
N GLU A 22 -1.26 -14.22 -8.28
CA GLU A 22 -0.23 -13.18 -8.35
C GLU A 22 -0.35 -12.18 -7.20
N ARG A 23 -1.58 -11.77 -6.83
CA ARG A 23 -1.80 -10.94 -5.64
C ARG A 23 -1.34 -11.65 -4.36
N THR A 24 -1.64 -12.93 -4.22
CA THR A 24 -1.19 -13.76 -3.10
C THR A 24 0.32 -13.85 -3.04
N ALA A 25 0.99 -14.06 -4.18
CA ALA A 25 2.46 -14.10 -4.24
C ALA A 25 3.09 -12.77 -3.80
N ILE A 26 2.56 -11.64 -4.26
CA ILE A 26 3.03 -10.29 -3.85
C ILE A 26 2.84 -10.07 -2.34
N ASN A 27 1.69 -10.48 -1.79
CA ASN A 27 1.45 -10.38 -0.35
C ASN A 27 2.38 -11.31 0.45
N GLN A 28 2.72 -12.47 -0.10
CA GLN A 28 3.68 -13.37 0.51
C GLN A 28 5.09 -12.77 0.52
N GLU A 29 5.54 -12.17 -0.59
CA GLU A 29 6.83 -11.46 -0.64
C GLU A 29 6.93 -10.36 0.42
N LEU A 30 5.85 -9.57 0.61
CA LEU A 30 5.81 -8.51 1.62
C LEU A 30 5.85 -9.08 3.05
N LYS A 31 5.19 -10.23 3.28
CA LYS A 31 5.20 -10.94 4.55
C LYS A 31 6.57 -11.53 4.85
N ASP A 32 7.21 -12.15 3.86
CA ASP A 32 8.56 -12.72 3.98
C ASP A 32 9.58 -11.62 4.28
N LEU A 33 9.44 -10.45 3.64
CA LEU A 33 10.24 -9.27 3.98
C LEU A 33 10.06 -8.91 5.46
N TYR A 34 8.82 -8.77 5.95
CA TYR A 34 8.54 -8.44 7.35
C TYR A 34 9.12 -9.48 8.34
N GLU A 35 9.00 -10.77 8.03
CA GLU A 35 9.53 -11.85 8.87
C GLU A 35 11.06 -11.86 8.92
N SER A 36 11.74 -11.37 7.88
CA SER A 36 13.20 -11.26 7.83
C SER A 36 13.77 -10.08 8.65
N LEU A 37 12.93 -9.17 9.12
CA LEU A 37 13.34 -7.95 9.83
C LEU A 37 13.69 -8.22 11.30
N SER A 38 14.58 -7.38 11.85
CA SER A 38 14.78 -7.30 13.29
C SER A 38 13.57 -6.69 13.99
N GLU A 39 13.43 -6.87 15.30
CA GLU A 39 12.31 -6.27 16.05
C GLU A 39 12.27 -4.75 15.96
N THR A 40 13.44 -4.09 15.92
CA THR A 40 13.54 -2.64 15.68
C THR A 40 13.02 -2.27 14.29
N ASP A 41 13.46 -2.99 13.25
CA ASP A 41 13.05 -2.69 11.88
C ASP A 41 11.57 -3.03 11.63
N LYS A 42 11.00 -4.01 12.36
CA LYS A 42 9.55 -4.30 12.32
C LYS A 42 8.73 -3.15 12.88
N ALA A 43 9.23 -2.45 13.91
CA ALA A 43 8.55 -1.27 14.44
C ALA A 43 8.52 -0.14 13.39
N ASP A 44 9.66 0.11 12.74
CA ASP A 44 9.76 1.10 11.65
C ASP A 44 8.90 0.71 10.45
N PHE A 45 8.91 -0.56 10.04
CA PHE A 45 8.06 -1.10 8.98
C PHE A 45 6.58 -0.85 9.26
N ASN A 46 6.14 -1.15 10.49
CA ASN A 46 4.75 -0.97 10.89
C ASN A 46 4.35 0.51 10.88
N ALA A 47 5.23 1.40 11.35
CA ALA A 47 4.97 2.84 11.34
C ALA A 47 4.87 3.38 9.90
N GLU A 48 5.80 3.01 9.03
CA GLU A 48 5.77 3.43 7.62
C GLU A 48 4.56 2.83 6.87
N LEU A 49 4.20 1.57 7.15
CA LEU A 49 3.02 0.92 6.55
C LEU A 49 1.73 1.64 6.94
N GLN A 50 1.58 2.04 8.21
CA GLN A 50 0.42 2.80 8.68
C GLN A 50 0.30 4.15 7.98
N VAL A 51 1.41 4.88 7.84
CA VAL A 51 1.45 6.16 7.10
C VAL A 51 1.07 5.96 5.64
N PHE A 52 1.60 4.91 5.00
CA PHE A 52 1.27 4.57 3.62
C PHE A 52 -0.23 4.29 3.45
N LEU A 53 -0.81 3.41 4.28
CA LEU A 53 -2.23 3.06 4.21
C LEU A 53 -3.16 4.25 4.46
N ALA A 54 -2.83 5.10 5.44
CA ALA A 54 -3.59 6.33 5.70
C ALA A 54 -3.55 7.29 4.50
N THR A 55 -2.40 7.39 3.83
CA THR A 55 -2.23 8.24 2.64
C THR A 55 -3.04 7.72 1.47
N GLU A 56 -2.98 6.42 1.17
CA GLU A 56 -3.74 5.83 0.05
C GLU A 56 -5.26 5.86 0.31
N TYR A 57 -5.70 5.63 1.55
CA TYR A 57 -7.13 5.76 1.90
C TYR A 57 -7.62 7.21 1.75
N GLY A 58 -6.79 8.19 2.14
CA GLY A 58 -7.08 9.60 1.92
C GLY A 58 -7.25 9.96 0.44
N ARG A 59 -6.34 9.47 -0.42
CA ARG A 59 -6.42 9.67 -1.88
C ARG A 59 -7.70 9.09 -2.46
N LEU A 60 -8.03 7.84 -2.13
CA LEU A 60 -9.24 7.18 -2.63
C LEU A 60 -10.51 7.98 -2.31
N ARG A 61 -10.58 8.54 -1.09
CA ARG A 61 -11.69 9.39 -0.68
C ARG A 61 -11.76 10.68 -1.49
N THR A 62 -10.63 11.37 -1.67
CA THR A 62 -10.56 12.61 -2.46
C THR A 62 -10.96 12.38 -3.91
N ASP A 63 -10.49 11.30 -4.54
CA ASP A 63 -10.82 10.96 -5.93
C ASP A 63 -12.33 10.67 -6.08
N TYR A 64 -12.92 9.97 -5.10
CA TYR A 64 -14.36 9.72 -5.07
C TYR A 64 -15.19 11.01 -4.93
N GLU A 65 -14.80 11.89 -4.00
CA GLU A 65 -15.48 13.18 -3.79
C GLU A 65 -15.41 14.06 -5.06
N ALA A 66 -14.27 14.09 -5.75
CA ALA A 66 -14.09 14.85 -6.98
C ALA A 66 -14.98 14.36 -8.15
N ILE A 67 -15.06 13.03 -8.36
CA ILE A 67 -15.91 12.44 -9.41
C ILE A 67 -17.39 12.75 -9.13
N LYS A 68 -17.82 12.62 -7.87
CA LYS A 68 -19.20 12.94 -7.48
C LYS A 68 -19.54 14.40 -7.75
N SER A 69 -18.67 15.33 -7.35
CA SER A 69 -18.88 16.76 -7.63
C SER A 69 -18.92 17.08 -9.13
N GLN A 70 -18.17 16.36 -9.97
CA GLN A 70 -18.25 16.53 -11.43
C GLN A 70 -19.55 15.98 -12.03
N GLN A 71 -20.13 14.93 -11.45
CA GLN A 71 -21.45 14.41 -11.86
C GLN A 71 -22.59 15.35 -11.47
N ASP A 72 -22.53 15.98 -10.29
CA ASP A 72 -23.56 16.92 -9.82
C ASP A 72 -23.54 18.28 -10.56
N LEU A 73 -22.48 18.57 -11.33
CA LEU A 73 -22.28 19.80 -12.10
C LEU A 73 -22.66 19.70 -13.60
N ASN A 74 -23.12 18.53 -14.05
CA ASN A 74 -23.61 18.28 -15.43
C ASN A 74 -25.10 17.99 -15.45
#